data_AF-A0AAU1M8Z3-F1
#
_entry.id   AF-A0AAU1M8Z3-F1
#
_cell.length_a   1.000
_cell.length_b   1.000
_cell.length_c   1.000
_cell.angle_alpha   90.00
_cell.angle_beta   90.00
_cell.angle_gamma   90.00
#
_symmetry.space_group_name_H-M   'P 1'
#
loop_
_entity.id
_entity.type
_entity.pdbx_description
1 polymer ?
#
loop_
_entity_poly.entity_id
_entity_poly.type
_entity_poly.pdbx_seq_one_letter_code
_entity_poly.pdbx_strand_id
1 'polypeptide(L)'
;MRLSEWAARNGVHYQTAWTWAKEGRMPVPVRQTPSGTWLVDGPSVEASGRVVAYCCVSLADQKPDLDRQVARVVQGVTGLGLPVTEVVTEVGSGLSGRRLVVLDPAESADDLVRDVTEVLTSMCARLYGRRGAKKRAARAVAVAVGEAAG
;
A
#
# COMPACT_ATOMS: atom_id res chain seq x y z
N MET A 1 -11.85 -22.10 -3.13
CA MET A 1 -10.73 -22.85 -3.78
C MET A 1 -10.70 -24.28 -3.25
N ARG A 2 -10.07 -25.24 -3.92
CA ARG A 2 -9.95 -26.61 -3.38
C ARG A 2 -9.03 -26.62 -2.15
N LEU A 3 -9.25 -27.53 -1.21
CA LEU A 3 -8.39 -27.66 -0.02
C LEU A 3 -6.93 -27.93 -0.37
N SER A 4 -6.67 -28.71 -1.43
CA SER A 4 -5.33 -28.97 -1.95
C SER A 4 -4.62 -27.71 -2.47
N GLU A 5 -5.36 -26.82 -3.13
CA GLU A 5 -4.85 -25.55 -3.64
C GLU A 5 -4.52 -24.58 -2.50
N TRP A 6 -5.41 -24.51 -1.50
CA TRP A 6 -5.18 -23.72 -0.30
C TRP A 6 -3.96 -24.21 0.47
N ALA A 7 -3.81 -25.53 0.63
CA ALA A 7 -2.68 -26.13 1.33
C ALA A 7 -1.35 -25.76 0.65
N ALA A 8 -1.26 -25.92 -0.67
CA ALA A 8 -0.08 -25.55 -1.45
C ALA A 8 0.27 -24.06 -1.33
N ARG A 9 -0.74 -23.17 -1.40
CA ARG A 9 -0.55 -21.72 -1.31
C ARG A 9 -0.03 -21.26 0.06
N ASN A 10 -0.42 -21.95 1.13
CA ASN A 10 -0.07 -21.58 2.51
C ASN A 10 1.11 -22.40 3.06
N GLY A 11 1.78 -23.21 2.22
CA GLY A 11 2.90 -24.05 2.66
C GLY A 11 2.50 -25.14 3.65
N VAL A 12 1.23 -25.57 3.64
CA VAL A 12 0.71 -26.62 4.52
C VAL A 12 0.64 -27.92 3.74
N HIS A 13 1.10 -29.03 4.33
CA HIS A 13 0.94 -30.34 3.71
C HIS A 13 -0.55 -30.70 3.59
N TYR A 14 -0.99 -31.21 2.43
CA TYR A 14 -2.41 -31.50 2.17
C TYR A 14 -3.07 -32.35 3.26
N GLN A 15 -2.34 -33.34 3.77
CA GLN A 15 -2.85 -34.26 4.81
C GLN A 15 -3.15 -33.54 6.13
N THR A 16 -2.32 -32.56 6.50
CA THR A 16 -2.55 -31.69 7.66
C THR A 16 -3.80 -30.85 7.47
N ALA A 17 -3.95 -30.21 6.29
CA ALA A 17 -5.14 -29.43 5.97
C ALA A 17 -6.41 -30.30 5.93
N TRP A 18 -6.32 -31.54 5.43
CA TRP A 18 -7.44 -32.49 5.44
C TRP A 18 -7.86 -32.89 6.84
N THR A 19 -6.90 -33.15 7.74
CA THR A 19 -7.19 -33.43 9.16
C THR A 19 -7.87 -32.24 9.82
N TRP A 20 -7.36 -31.02 9.61
CA TRP A 20 -7.98 -29.81 10.16
C TRP A 20 -9.40 -29.60 9.64
N ALA A 21 -9.66 -29.83 8.34
CA ALA A 21 -10.99 -29.72 7.77
C ALA A 21 -11.97 -30.72 8.39
N LYS A 22 -11.53 -31.97 8.57
CA LYS A 22 -12.33 -33.03 9.18
C LYS A 22 -12.59 -32.80 10.68
N GLU A 23 -11.61 -32.23 11.39
CA GLU A 23 -11.70 -31.91 12.82
C GLU A 23 -12.38 -30.55 13.10
N GLY A 24 -12.73 -29.77 12.06
CA GLY A 24 -13.30 -28.44 12.23
C GLY A 24 -12.31 -27.40 12.79
N ARG A 25 -11.00 -27.64 12.63
CA ARG A 25 -9.90 -26.79 13.15
C ARG A 25 -9.27 -25.89 12.09
N MET A 26 -9.92 -25.76 10.94
CA MET A 26 -9.41 -24.92 9.87
C MET A 26 -9.35 -23.45 10.33
N PRO A 27 -8.26 -22.73 10.01
CA PRO A 27 -8.15 -21.29 10.33
C PRO A 27 -9.05 -20.41 9.45
N VAL A 28 -9.70 -21.01 8.45
CA VAL A 28 -10.57 -20.35 7.47
C VAL A 28 -11.84 -21.21 7.29
N PRO A 29 -12.98 -20.60 6.93
CA PRO A 29 -14.20 -21.35 6.67
C PRO A 29 -14.01 -22.41 5.57
N VAL A 30 -14.54 -23.60 5.82
CA VAL A 30 -14.53 -24.71 4.86
C VAL A 30 -15.90 -25.34 4.78
N ARG A 31 -16.23 -25.87 3.60
CA ARG A 31 -17.44 -26.65 3.37
C ARG A 31 -17.12 -27.91 2.59
N GLN A 32 -17.85 -28.98 2.89
CA GLN A 32 -17.79 -30.21 2.12
C GLN A 32 -18.94 -30.24 1.11
N THR A 33 -18.62 -30.54 -0.15
CA THR A 33 -19.62 -30.77 -1.18
C THR A 33 -20.31 -32.13 -0.99
N PRO A 34 -21.51 -32.35 -1.57
CA PRO A 34 -22.16 -33.67 -1.51
C PRO A 34 -21.31 -34.83 -2.06
N SER A 35 -20.38 -34.54 -2.98
CA SER A 35 -19.42 -35.52 -3.51
C SER A 35 -18.22 -35.79 -2.60
N GLY A 36 -18.16 -35.16 -1.41
CA GLY A 36 -17.10 -35.35 -0.42
C GLY A 36 -15.88 -34.45 -0.60
N THR A 37 -15.84 -33.59 -1.63
CA THR A 37 -14.71 -32.68 -1.86
C THR A 37 -14.76 -31.49 -0.90
N TRP A 38 -13.62 -31.20 -0.25
CA TRP A 38 -13.44 -30.04 0.61
C TRP A 38 -13.12 -28.77 -0.17
N LEU A 39 -13.89 -27.73 0.06
CA LEU A 39 -13.70 -26.40 -0.49
C LEU A 39 -13.40 -25.43 0.65
N VAL A 40 -12.32 -24.67 0.48
CA VAL A 40 -12.04 -23.51 1.32
C VAL A 40 -12.81 -22.35 0.72
N ASP A 41 -13.75 -21.83 1.50
CA ASP A 41 -14.38 -20.58 1.15
C ASP A 41 -13.30 -19.52 1.36
N GLY A 42 -12.97 -18.78 0.28
CA GLY A 42 -12.05 -17.66 0.43
C GLY A 42 -12.64 -16.63 1.39
N PRO A 43 -11.91 -15.58 1.78
CA PRO A 43 -12.60 -14.36 2.13
C PRO A 43 -13.44 -14.00 0.91
N SER A 44 -14.72 -14.38 0.93
CA SER A 44 -15.74 -13.59 0.27
C SER A 44 -15.66 -12.27 1.01
N VAL A 45 -14.80 -11.39 0.50
CA VAL A 45 -15.15 -9.98 0.57
C VAL A 45 -16.47 -9.95 -0.20
N GLU A 46 -17.56 -10.18 0.51
CA GLU A 46 -18.82 -9.58 0.15
C GLU A 46 -18.43 -8.11 0.05
N ALA A 47 -18.15 -7.66 -1.18
CA ALA A 47 -17.90 -6.26 -1.45
C ALA A 47 -19.23 -5.53 -1.31
N SER A 48 -19.85 -5.65 -0.13
CA SER A 48 -20.77 -4.68 0.41
C SER A 48 -19.94 -3.43 0.69
N GLY A 49 -19.54 -2.75 -0.38
CA GLY A 49 -18.62 -1.64 -0.29
C GLY A 49 -18.24 -1.10 -1.66
N ARG A 50 -18.29 0.22 -1.78
CA ARG A 50 -17.78 0.96 -2.92
C ARG A 50 -16.24 0.91 -2.88
N VAL A 51 -15.61 0.30 -3.88
CA VAL A 51 -14.14 0.31 -4.01
C VAL A 51 -13.73 1.46 -4.91
N VAL A 52 -12.94 2.39 -4.39
CA VAL A 52 -12.44 3.56 -5.10
C VAL A 52 -10.93 3.44 -5.27
N ALA A 53 -10.42 3.57 -6.49
CA ALA A 53 -9.00 3.59 -6.79
C ALA A 53 -8.50 5.04 -6.83
N TYR A 54 -7.70 5.45 -5.85
CA TYR A 54 -7.04 6.76 -5.84
C TYR A 54 -5.63 6.62 -6.43
N CYS A 55 -5.32 7.39 -7.48
CA CYS A 55 -4.01 7.42 -8.14
C CYS A 55 -3.49 8.86 -8.18
N CYS A 56 -2.22 9.05 -7.80
CA CYS A 56 -1.63 10.38 -7.78
C CYS A 56 -0.18 10.40 -8.28
N VAL A 57 0.18 11.49 -8.96
CA VAL A 57 1.55 11.81 -9.38
C VAL A 57 1.98 13.16 -8.83
N SER A 58 3.27 13.28 -8.48
CA SER A 58 3.82 14.44 -7.78
C SER A 58 4.30 15.56 -8.71
N LEU A 59 4.47 15.28 -10.00
CA LEU A 59 4.90 16.25 -11.00
C LEU A 59 3.92 16.29 -12.18
N ALA A 60 3.72 17.47 -12.76
CA ALA A 60 2.81 17.66 -13.88
C ALA A 60 3.29 16.95 -15.16
N ASP A 61 4.60 16.80 -15.33
CA ASP A 61 5.21 16.06 -16.45
C ASP A 61 5.06 14.53 -16.33
N GLN A 62 4.70 14.03 -15.14
CA GLN A 62 4.35 12.62 -14.88
C GLN A 62 2.87 12.31 -15.15
N LYS A 63 2.08 13.29 -15.63
CA LYS A 63 0.69 13.06 -16.05
C LYS A 63 0.53 11.88 -17.03
N PRO A 64 1.44 11.64 -18.00
CA PRO A 64 1.38 10.45 -18.86
C PRO A 64 1.60 9.12 -18.13
N ASP A 65 2.29 9.12 -16.99
CA ASP A 65 2.50 7.93 -16.16
C ASP A 65 1.31 7.64 -15.24
N LEU A 66 0.43 8.62 -15.01
CA LEU A 66 -0.78 8.46 -14.21
C LEU A 66 -1.75 7.46 -14.84
N ASP A 67 -1.91 7.49 -16.16
CA ASP A 67 -2.76 6.52 -16.88
C ASP A 67 -2.25 5.09 -16.72
N ARG A 68 -0.92 4.90 -16.77
CA ARG A 68 -0.27 3.60 -16.53
C ARG A 68 -0.42 3.14 -15.09
N GLN A 69 -0.41 4.06 -14.14
CA GLN A 69 -0.63 3.77 -12.72
C GLN A 69 -2.08 3.32 -12.49
N VAL A 70 -3.04 4.07 -13.03
CA VAL A 70 -4.47 3.74 -13.00
C VAL A 70 -4.72 2.34 -13.56
N ALA A 71 -4.19 2.05 -14.76
CA ALA A 71 -4.36 0.74 -15.39
C ALA A 71 -3.86 -0.40 -14.49
N ARG A 72 -2.67 -0.22 -13.89
CA ARG A 72 -2.05 -1.24 -13.02
C ARG A 72 -2.83 -1.46 -11.73
N VAL A 73 -3.33 -0.39 -11.11
CA VAL A 73 -4.14 -0.45 -9.88
C VAL A 73 -5.47 -1.14 -10.16
N VAL A 74 -6.18 -0.71 -11.21
CA VAL A 74 -7.48 -1.31 -11.60
C VAL A 74 -7.31 -2.79 -11.90
N GLN A 75 -6.27 -3.17 -12.67
CA GLN A 75 -6.00 -4.56 -13.01
C GLN A 75 -5.65 -5.40 -11.77
N GLY A 76 -4.88 -4.86 -10.83
CA GLY A 76 -4.57 -5.53 -9.57
C GLY A 76 -5.82 -5.76 -8.70
N VAL A 77 -6.65 -4.73 -8.54
CA VAL A 77 -7.86 -4.79 -7.70
C VAL A 77 -8.91 -5.72 -8.31
N THR A 78 -9.11 -5.66 -9.62
CA THR A 78 -10.02 -6.58 -10.33
C THR A 78 -9.51 -8.03 -10.29
N GLY A 79 -8.20 -8.25 -10.34
CA GLY A 79 -7.58 -9.58 -10.14
C GLY A 79 -7.83 -10.18 -8.75
N LEU A 80 -8.16 -9.35 -7.76
CA LEU A 80 -8.58 -9.77 -6.42
C LEU A 80 -10.10 -10.02 -6.31
N GLY A 81 -10.86 -9.87 -7.41
CA GLY A 81 -12.31 -10.03 -7.43
C GLY A 81 -13.08 -8.82 -6.87
N LEU A 82 -12.42 -7.67 -6.69
CA LEU A 82 -13.02 -6.45 -6.17
C LEU A 82 -13.42 -5.51 -7.32
N PRO A 83 -14.70 -5.08 -7.41
CA PRO A 83 -15.14 -4.18 -8.46
C PRO A 83 -14.75 -2.73 -8.16
N VAL A 84 -13.82 -2.16 -8.92
CA VAL A 84 -13.48 -0.73 -8.84
C VAL A 84 -14.66 0.09 -9.39
N THR A 85 -15.31 0.84 -8.51
CA THR A 85 -16.52 1.64 -8.81
C THR A 85 -16.21 3.09 -9.20
N GLU A 86 -15.05 3.59 -8.82
CA GLU A 86 -14.59 4.94 -9.14
C GLU A 86 -13.06 4.97 -9.17
N VAL A 87 -12.50 5.78 -10.07
CA VAL A 87 -11.09 6.12 -10.09
C VAL A 87 -10.97 7.62 -9.86
N VAL A 88 -10.23 8.01 -8.82
CA VAL A 88 -9.90 9.41 -8.53
C VAL A 88 -8.44 9.64 -8.88
N THR A 89 -8.17 10.62 -9.73
CA THR A 89 -6.81 10.97 -10.16
C THR A 89 -6.42 12.35 -9.67
N GLU A 90 -5.23 12.46 -9.08
CA GLU A 90 -4.64 13.73 -8.64
C GLU A 90 -3.30 13.96 -9.33
N VAL A 91 -3.13 15.14 -9.94
CA VAL A 91 -1.83 15.64 -10.39
C VAL A 91 -1.46 16.79 -9.48
N GLY A 92 -0.58 16.53 -8.53
CA GLY A 92 -0.22 17.51 -7.52
C GLY A 92 0.99 17.06 -6.72
N SER A 93 2.02 17.91 -6.68
CA SER A 93 3.00 17.79 -5.62
C SER A 93 2.21 18.09 -4.34
N GLY A 94 1.94 17.09 -3.51
CA GLY A 94 1.17 17.25 -2.27
C GLY A 94 1.80 18.21 -1.24
N LEU A 95 2.77 19.03 -1.65
CA LEU A 95 3.54 20.01 -0.89
C LEU A 95 3.39 21.44 -1.44
N SER A 96 2.95 21.66 -2.69
CA SER A 96 2.70 23.02 -3.18
C SER A 96 1.47 23.61 -2.49
N GLY A 97 1.69 24.46 -1.49
CA GLY A 97 0.63 25.13 -0.73
C GLY A 97 0.33 24.53 0.65
N ARG A 98 1.07 23.50 1.09
CA ARG A 98 0.94 22.94 2.46
C ARG A 98 2.15 23.34 3.29
N ARG A 99 1.91 24.03 4.41
CA ARG A 99 2.93 24.40 5.40
C ARG A 99 3.03 23.28 6.43
N LEU A 100 4.24 22.77 6.64
CA LEU A 100 4.54 21.91 7.79
C LEU A 100 4.48 22.79 9.04
N VAL A 101 3.70 22.37 10.04
CA VAL A 101 3.54 23.07 11.31
C VAL A 101 3.99 22.13 12.41
N VAL A 102 5.00 22.55 13.17
CA VAL A 102 5.44 21.86 14.38
C VAL A 102 4.46 22.22 15.50
N LEU A 103 3.76 21.21 16.04
CA LEU A 103 2.70 21.41 17.05
C LEU A 103 3.26 21.58 18.47
N ASP A 104 4.45 21.05 18.75
CA ASP A 104 5.15 21.21 20.01
C ASP A 104 6.63 21.57 19.77
N PRO A 105 7.04 22.83 19.95
CA PRO A 105 8.43 23.24 19.76
C PRO A 105 9.35 22.85 20.93
N ALA A 106 8.82 22.32 22.04
CA ALA A 106 9.60 21.93 23.22
C ALA A 106 10.08 20.48 23.18
N GLU A 107 9.44 19.63 22.37
CA GLU A 107 9.99 18.31 22.02
C GLU A 107 11.22 18.56 21.12
N SER A 108 12.36 17.93 21.45
CA SER A 108 13.67 18.13 20.79
C SER A 108 13.49 18.23 19.27
N ALA A 109 13.47 19.46 18.75
CA ALA A 109 13.29 19.72 17.34
C ALA A 109 14.35 18.97 16.53
N ASP A 110 15.53 18.77 17.10
CA ASP A 110 16.66 18.08 16.49
C ASP A 110 16.41 16.60 16.24
N ASP A 111 15.75 15.87 17.15
CA ASP A 111 15.49 14.44 16.95
C ASP A 111 14.41 14.22 15.88
N LEU A 112 13.32 15.01 15.93
CA LEU A 112 12.28 14.95 14.90
C LEU A 112 12.81 15.41 13.54
N VAL A 113 13.61 16.48 13.50
CA VAL A 113 14.28 16.97 12.28
C VAL A 113 15.23 15.92 11.72
N ARG A 114 15.99 15.22 12.58
CA ARG A 114 16.87 14.11 12.16
C ARG A 114 16.06 12.97 11.54
N ASP A 115 15.03 12.50 12.22
CA ASP A 115 14.22 11.37 11.78
C ASP A 115 13.50 11.69 10.45
N VAL A 116 12.93 12.89 10.32
CA VAL A 116 12.32 13.35 9.07
C VAL A 116 13.37 13.51 7.96
N THR A 117 14.57 14.00 8.28
CA THR A 117 15.67 14.10 7.31
C THR A 117 16.11 12.73 6.81
N GLU A 118 16.17 11.72 7.68
CA GLU A 118 16.54 10.34 7.31
C GLU A 118 15.49 9.69 6.42
N VAL A 119 14.21 9.81 6.77
CA VAL A 119 13.07 9.33 5.98
C VAL A 119 13.08 9.96 4.58
N LEU A 120 13.22 11.29 4.51
CA LEU A 120 13.26 12.03 3.24
C LEU A 120 14.51 11.71 2.43
N THR A 121 15.65 11.48 3.08
CA THR A 121 16.89 11.09 2.39
C THR A 121 16.75 9.70 1.77
N SER A 122 16.17 8.74 2.51
CA SER A 122 15.87 7.38 2.02
C SER A 122 14.91 7.42 0.84
N MET A 123 13.82 8.19 0.96
CA MET A 123 12.85 8.41 -0.12
C MET A 123 13.50 9.03 -1.35
N CYS A 124 14.27 10.11 -1.19
CA CYS A 124 14.98 10.77 -2.29
C CYS A 124 15.98 9.85 -2.97
N ALA A 125 16.68 8.99 -2.21
CA ALA A 125 17.62 8.03 -2.76
C ALA A 125 16.94 6.97 -3.64
N ARG A 126 15.72 6.53 -3.25
CA ARG A 126 14.92 5.56 -4.01
C ARG A 126 14.28 6.17 -5.25
N LEU A 127 13.78 7.40 -5.15
CA LEU A 127 13.08 8.07 -6.25
C LEU A 127 14.02 8.71 -7.28
N TYR A 128 15.13 9.28 -6.82
CA TYR A 128 15.99 10.13 -7.65
C TYR A 128 17.45 9.68 -7.72
N GLY A 129 17.77 8.53 -7.11
CA GLY A 129 19.12 8.02 -6.99
C GLY A 129 19.89 8.64 -5.81
N ARG A 130 20.97 7.97 -5.42
CA ARG A 130 21.77 8.33 -4.23
C ARG A 130 22.45 9.70 -4.35
N ARG A 131 22.77 10.14 -5.57
CA ARG A 131 23.49 11.39 -5.81
C ARG A 131 22.55 12.58 -5.56
N GLY A 132 22.80 13.33 -4.49
CA GLY A 132 22.04 14.53 -4.14
C GLY A 132 20.80 14.31 -3.27
N ALA A 133 20.51 13.08 -2.87
CA ALA A 133 19.37 12.75 -2.00
C ALA A 133 19.41 13.54 -0.67
N LYS A 134 20.57 13.58 -0.01
CA LYS A 134 20.78 14.34 1.24
C LYS A 134 20.51 15.84 1.07
N LYS A 135 20.97 16.43 -0.05
CA LYS A 135 20.76 17.86 -0.34
C LYS A 135 19.29 18.19 -0.60
N ARG A 136 18.56 17.27 -1.24
CA ARG A 136 17.11 17.43 -1.49
C ARG A 136 16.30 17.30 -0.20
N ALA A 137 16.61 16.32 0.64
CA ALA A 137 15.98 16.13 1.95
C ALA A 137 16.20 17.34 2.86
N ALA A 138 17.45 17.81 2.98
CA ALA A 138 17.77 19.01 3.78
C ALA A 138 17.00 20.25 3.32
N ARG A 139 16.87 20.47 1.99
CA ARG A 139 16.09 21.59 1.44
C ARG A 139 14.60 21.48 1.77
N ALA A 140 14.03 20.28 1.72
CA ALA A 140 12.64 20.04 2.06
C ALA A 140 12.37 20.32 3.56
N VAL A 141 13.30 19.92 4.43
CA VAL A 141 13.23 20.17 5.87
C VAL A 141 13.39 21.66 6.18
N ALA A 142 14.34 22.37 5.56
CA ALA A 142 14.50 23.81 5.74
C ALA A 142 13.20 24.58 5.39
N VAL A 143 12.55 24.22 4.27
CA VAL A 143 11.24 24.78 3.89
C VAL A 143 10.16 24.46 4.92
N ALA A 144 10.19 23.28 5.53
CA ALA A 144 9.23 22.85 6.54
C ALA A 144 9.41 23.57 7.90
N VAL A 145 10.65 23.82 8.29
CA VAL A 145 11.00 24.51 9.55
C VAL A 145 10.87 26.03 9.41
N GLY A 146 10.74 26.56 8.19
CA GLY A 146 10.63 28.00 7.92
C GLY A 146 11.99 28.71 7.90
N GLU A 147 13.08 27.95 7.89
CA GLU A 147 14.41 28.47 7.62
C GLU A 147 14.53 28.68 6.10
N ALA A 148 14.27 29.90 5.64
CA ALA A 148 14.52 30.26 4.26
C ALA A 148 16.01 29.99 3.95
N ALA A 149 16.26 29.07 3.03
CA ALA A 149 17.60 28.80 2.51
C ALA A 149 18.16 30.08 1.89
N GLY A 150 19.02 30.76 2.63
CA GLY A 150 19.91 31.81 2.14
C GLY A 150 21.04 31.25 1.28
#